data_AF-A0A1C3PC21-F1
#
_entry.id   AF-A0A1C3PC21-F1
#
_cell.length_a   1.000
_cell.length_b   1.000
_cell.length_c   1.000
_cell.angle_alpha   90.00
_cell.angle_beta   90.00
_cell.angle_gamma   90.00
#
_symmetry.space_group_name_H-M   'P 1'
#
loop_
_entity.id
_entity.type
_entity.pdbx_description
1 polymer ?
#
loop_
_entity_poly.entity_id
_entity_poly.type
_entity_poly.pdbx_seq_one_letter_code
_entity_poly.pdbx_strand_id
1 'polypeptide(L)'
;MIGHPTTALRHNSHQLGPEGTVTLPGRNQIPTKTVEDGVTGTTTKPTLTNLDRCDRCGAQAYVRVVLPGGGELLFCRHHAKSHDSKLRAVAAEYHDETDKLTISP
;
A
#
# COMPACT_ATOMS: atom_id res chain seq x y z
N MET A 1 49.11 -21.51 36.27
CA MET A 1 47.68 -21.17 36.13
C MET A 1 47.49 -20.64 34.71
N ILE A 2 46.75 -21.40 33.89
CA ILE A 2 45.95 -20.98 32.72
C ILE A 2 46.41 -19.73 31.93
N GLY A 3 47.06 -19.99 30.79
CA GLY A 3 47.05 -19.07 29.66
C GLY A 3 45.90 -19.44 28.73
N HIS A 4 45.09 -18.46 28.31
CA HIS A 4 44.23 -18.52 27.13
C HIS A 4 44.35 -17.18 26.38
N PRO A 5 44.93 -17.14 25.17
CA PRO A 5 44.75 -15.99 24.29
C PRO A 5 43.32 -15.95 23.75
N THR A 6 42.70 -14.78 23.90
CA THR A 6 41.39 -14.37 23.43
C THR A 6 41.14 -14.79 21.98
N THR A 7 40.12 -15.61 21.81
CA THR A 7 39.18 -15.68 20.67
C THR A 7 39.80 -15.64 19.27
N ALA A 8 39.78 -16.81 18.64
CA ALA A 8 39.90 -16.97 17.20
C ALA A 8 38.86 -16.09 16.48
N LEU A 9 39.34 -15.12 15.71
CA LEU A 9 38.55 -14.43 14.69
C LEU A 9 38.16 -15.46 13.62
N ARG A 10 36.97 -16.04 13.79
CA ARG A 10 36.35 -16.94 12.83
C ARG A 10 35.98 -16.12 11.60
N HIS A 11 36.90 -16.03 10.64
CA HIS A 11 36.54 -15.76 9.26
C HIS A 11 35.72 -16.96 8.76
N ASN A 12 34.43 -16.75 8.49
CA ASN A 12 33.62 -17.74 7.79
C ASN A 12 32.85 -17.05 6.66
N SER A 13 33.56 -16.99 5.52
CA SER A 13 33.10 -17.41 4.21
C SER A 13 31.78 -16.83 3.71
N HIS A 14 31.90 -15.73 2.97
CA HIS A 14 31.02 -15.44 1.85
C HIS A 14 31.10 -16.60 0.84
N GLN A 15 30.18 -17.55 0.94
CA GLN A 15 29.94 -18.50 -0.14
C GLN A 15 29.06 -17.83 -1.19
N LEU A 16 29.71 -17.20 -2.16
CA LEU A 16 29.09 -16.83 -3.43
C LEU A 16 28.89 -18.14 -4.21
N GLY A 17 27.69 -18.69 -4.18
CA GLY A 17 27.31 -19.79 -5.07
C GLY A 17 27.07 -19.25 -6.49
N PRO A 18 27.46 -19.99 -7.55
CA PRO A 18 27.23 -19.59 -8.92
C PRO A 18 25.76 -19.78 -9.33
N GLU A 19 25.21 -18.74 -9.97
CA GLU A 19 24.06 -18.72 -10.88
C GLU A 19 23.03 -19.87 -10.72
N GLY A 20 22.20 -19.75 -9.69
CA GLY A 20 20.92 -20.44 -9.66
C GLY A 20 19.96 -19.79 -10.66
N THR A 21 19.79 -20.39 -11.83
CA THR A 21 18.71 -20.07 -12.78
C THR A 21 17.38 -20.21 -12.03
N VAL A 22 16.76 -19.09 -11.67
CA VAL A 22 15.36 -19.05 -11.26
C VAL A 22 14.52 -19.26 -12.52
N THR A 23 14.12 -20.52 -12.75
CA THR A 23 12.99 -20.84 -13.61
C THR A 23 11.72 -20.59 -12.81
N LEU A 24 10.96 -19.55 -13.20
CA LEU A 24 9.64 -19.28 -12.67
C LEU A 24 8.61 -20.11 -13.47
N PRO A 25 7.76 -20.95 -12.84
CA PRO A 25 6.66 -21.58 -13.55
C PRO A 25 5.64 -20.52 -14.01
N GLY A 26 5.21 -20.67 -15.26
CA GLY A 26 4.33 -19.74 -15.98
C GLY A 26 3.11 -19.31 -15.16
N ARG A 27 2.98 -17.99 -15.01
CA ARG A 27 1.79 -17.36 -14.43
C ARG A 27 0.66 -17.50 -15.43
N ASN A 28 -0.17 -18.54 -15.28
CA ASN A 28 -1.41 -18.68 -16.03
C ASN A 28 -2.30 -17.47 -15.76
N GLN A 29 -2.42 -16.60 -16.75
CA GLN A 29 -3.18 -15.36 -16.70
C GLN A 29 -4.66 -15.73 -16.69
N ILE A 30 -5.35 -15.49 -15.57
CA ILE A 30 -6.79 -15.66 -15.51
C ILE A 30 -7.41 -14.53 -16.37
N PRO A 31 -8.18 -14.84 -17.42
CA PRO A 31 -8.79 -13.81 -18.24
C PRO A 31 -9.85 -13.04 -17.46
N THR A 32 -9.82 -11.74 -17.69
CA THR A 32 -10.74 -10.69 -17.25
C THR A 32 -12.20 -11.15 -17.32
N LYS A 33 -12.85 -11.28 -16.16
CA LYS A 33 -14.30 -11.14 -16.05
C LYS A 33 -14.58 -9.66 -15.87
N THR A 34 -14.54 -8.97 -16.99
CA THR A 34 -15.22 -7.70 -17.19
C THR A 34 -16.70 -7.90 -16.86
N VAL A 35 -17.14 -7.37 -15.72
CA VAL A 35 -18.55 -7.03 -15.51
C VAL A 35 -18.60 -5.51 -15.33
N GLU A 36 -18.78 -4.85 -16.46
CA GLU A 36 -19.10 -3.43 -16.53
C GLU A 36 -20.61 -3.36 -16.27
N ASP A 37 -20.99 -3.05 -15.04
CA ASP A 37 -22.35 -2.57 -14.77
C ASP A 37 -22.34 -1.06 -15.03
N GLY A 38 -22.61 -0.69 -16.28
CA GLY A 38 -22.87 0.69 -16.63
C GLY A 38 -24.20 1.12 -16.06
N VAL A 39 -24.22 1.90 -14.97
CA VAL A 39 -25.47 2.44 -14.43
C VAL A 39 -25.31 3.89 -14.02
N THR A 40 -25.82 4.75 -14.91
CA THR A 40 -26.47 6.04 -14.63
C THR A 40 -25.61 7.10 -13.91
N GLY A 41 -25.16 8.08 -14.71
CA GLY A 41 -24.49 9.29 -14.25
C GLY A 41 -25.34 10.11 -13.26
N THR A 42 -25.16 9.82 -11.99
CA THR A 42 -25.08 10.84 -10.93
C THR A 42 -23.59 10.99 -10.66
N THR A 43 -23.05 12.21 -10.62
CA THR A 43 -21.63 12.48 -10.31
C THR A 43 -21.34 12.17 -8.83
N THR A 44 -21.55 10.92 -8.43
CA THR A 44 -21.22 10.40 -7.10
C THR A 44 -19.93 9.63 -7.27
N LYS A 45 -18.88 10.11 -6.61
CA LYS A 45 -17.59 9.45 -6.63
C LYS A 45 -17.70 8.05 -6.07
N PRO A 46 -16.95 7.07 -6.60
CA PRO A 46 -16.98 5.72 -6.09
C PRO A 46 -16.55 5.71 -4.63
N THR A 47 -17.39 5.15 -3.76
CA THR A 47 -17.09 4.87 -2.35
C THR A 47 -15.80 4.08 -2.23
N LEU A 48 -15.02 4.33 -1.17
CA LEU A 48 -13.82 3.56 -0.91
C LEU A 48 -14.20 2.16 -0.42
N THR A 49 -13.57 1.18 -1.05
CA THR A 49 -13.79 -0.25 -0.82
C THR A 49 -12.66 -0.83 0.01
N ASN A 50 -12.82 -2.11 0.40
CA ASN A 50 -11.72 -2.82 1.02
C ASN A 50 -10.55 -3.05 0.06
N LEU A 51 -10.70 -2.91 -1.25
CA LEU A 51 -9.59 -3.09 -2.21
C LEU A 51 -8.69 -1.85 -2.32
N ASP A 52 -9.17 -0.69 -1.87
CA ASP A 52 -8.42 0.56 -1.90
C ASP A 52 -7.27 0.53 -0.88
N ARG A 53 -6.06 0.79 -1.35
CA ARG A 53 -4.83 0.67 -0.55
C ARG A 53 -4.22 2.03 -0.32
N CYS A 54 -3.82 2.29 0.91
CA CYS A 54 -3.09 3.48 1.26
C CYS A 54 -1.74 3.48 0.55
N ASP A 55 -1.46 4.54 -0.21
CA ASP A 55 -0.25 4.69 -1.01
C ASP A 55 1.04 4.62 -0.16
N ARG A 56 0.94 4.98 1.12
CA ARG A 56 2.07 5.02 2.05
C ARG A 56 2.37 3.71 2.78
N CYS A 57 1.37 2.89 3.11
CA CYS A 57 1.57 1.67 3.91
C CYS A 57 0.85 0.42 3.40
N GLY A 58 0.06 0.52 2.34
CA GLY A 58 -0.70 -0.61 1.79
C GLY A 58 -1.88 -1.08 2.66
N ALA A 59 -2.21 -0.42 3.77
CA ALA A 59 -3.42 -0.72 4.54
C ALA A 59 -4.69 -0.27 3.80
N GLN A 60 -5.89 -0.66 4.26
CA GLN A 60 -7.13 -0.15 3.68
C GLN A 60 -7.20 1.39 3.73
N ALA A 61 -7.53 1.99 2.59
CA ALA A 61 -7.76 3.42 2.49
C ALA A 61 -9.20 3.78 2.92
N TYR A 62 -9.32 4.93 3.57
CA TYR A 62 -10.59 5.53 3.98
C TYR A 62 -10.68 7.00 3.56
N VAL A 63 -9.61 7.54 2.97
CA VAL A 63 -9.53 8.91 2.49
C VAL A 63 -8.98 8.91 1.08
N ARG A 64 -9.68 9.59 0.16
CA ARG A 64 -9.21 9.88 -1.20
C ARG A 64 -8.96 11.38 -1.31
N VAL A 65 -7.77 11.72 -1.81
CA VAL A 65 -7.36 13.08 -2.07
C VAL A 65 -7.16 13.24 -3.57
N VAL A 66 -7.95 14.10 -4.20
CA VAL A 66 -7.76 14.46 -5.61
C VAL A 66 -6.89 15.70 -5.68
N LEU A 67 -5.81 15.61 -6.45
CA LEU A 67 -4.90 16.71 -6.72
C LEU A 67 -5.45 17.58 -7.86
N PRO A 68 -5.08 18.86 -7.94
CA PRO A 68 -5.53 19.76 -9.02
C PRO A 68 -5.11 19.29 -10.43
N GLY A 69 -4.10 18.44 -10.55
CA GLY A 69 -3.70 17.79 -11.80
C GLY A 69 -4.54 16.57 -12.21
N GLY A 70 -5.58 16.24 -11.46
CA GLY A 70 -6.49 15.09 -11.72
C GLY A 70 -6.00 13.74 -11.19
N GLY A 71 -4.78 13.67 -10.65
CA GLY A 71 -4.31 12.48 -9.94
C GLY A 71 -5.00 12.30 -8.59
N GLU A 72 -5.16 11.06 -8.15
CA GLU A 72 -5.70 10.72 -6.83
C GLU A 72 -4.67 10.02 -5.95
N LEU A 73 -4.70 10.32 -4.65
CA LEU A 73 -3.90 9.69 -3.62
C LEU A 73 -4.82 9.10 -2.56
N LEU A 74 -4.55 7.86 -2.18
CA LEU A 74 -5.35 7.12 -1.20
C LEU A 74 -4.61 7.00 0.13
N PHE A 75 -5.33 7.29 1.22
CA PHE A 75 -4.77 7.26 2.58
C PHE A 75 -5.65 6.44 3.54
N CYS A 76 -4.99 5.69 4.42
CA CYS A 76 -5.66 5.10 5.57
C CYS A 76 -5.98 6.20 6.59
N ARG A 77 -6.96 5.95 7.49
CA ARG A 77 -7.33 6.89 8.56
C ARG A 77 -6.12 7.43 9.32
N HIS A 78 -5.12 6.58 9.59
CA HIS A 78 -3.91 6.97 10.32
C HIS A 78 -3.12 8.05 9.55
N HIS A 79 -2.72 7.78 8.31
CA HIS A 79 -1.90 8.73 7.57
C HIS A 79 -2.65 9.98 7.13
N ALA A 80 -3.95 9.83 6.83
CA ALA A 80 -4.81 10.99 6.59
C ALA A 80 -4.82 11.93 7.80
N LYS A 81 -4.98 11.41 9.02
CA LYS A 81 -4.96 12.22 10.25
C LYS A 81 -3.60 12.86 10.54
N SER A 82 -2.50 12.14 10.29
CA SER A 82 -1.13 12.65 10.47
C SER A 82 -0.80 13.80 9.50
N HIS A 83 -1.42 13.81 8.32
CA HIS A 83 -1.15 14.78 7.26
C HIS A 83 -2.35 15.65 6.87
N ASP A 84 -3.43 15.66 7.67
CA ASP A 84 -4.73 16.25 7.33
C ASP A 84 -4.60 17.68 6.80
N SER A 85 -3.93 18.55 7.58
CA SER A 85 -3.81 19.97 7.21
C SER A 85 -3.06 20.17 5.90
N LYS A 86 -2.04 19.35 5.62
CA LYS A 86 -1.26 19.44 4.37
C LYS A 86 -2.06 18.88 3.21
N LEU A 87 -2.72 17.74 3.40
CA LEU A 87 -3.56 17.10 2.38
C LEU A 87 -4.68 18.06 1.97
N ARG A 88 -5.39 18.67 2.91
CA ARG A 88 -6.45 19.65 2.63
C ARG A 88 -5.93 20.89 1.90
N ALA A 89 -4.72 21.34 2.19
CA ALA A 89 -4.14 22.52 1.55
C ALA A 89 -3.78 22.30 0.08
N VAL A 90 -3.42 21.07 -0.31
CA VAL A 90 -3.02 20.73 -1.69
C VAL A 90 -4.12 20.01 -2.48
N ALA A 91 -5.15 19.53 -1.80
CA ALA A 91 -6.28 18.84 -2.40
C ALA A 91 -7.13 19.81 -3.24
N ALA A 92 -7.42 19.42 -4.47
CA ALA A 92 -8.59 19.93 -5.18
C ALA A 92 -9.87 19.34 -4.57
N GLU A 93 -9.80 18.10 -4.08
CA GLU A 93 -10.90 17.47 -3.38
C GLU A 93 -10.45 16.50 -2.30
N TYR A 94 -11.20 16.46 -1.19
CA TYR A 94 -10.90 15.63 -0.04
C TYR A 94 -12.14 14.81 0.34
N HIS A 95 -12.12 13.52 0.06
CA HIS A 95 -13.19 12.58 0.38
C HIS A 95 -12.79 11.73 1.58
N ASP A 96 -13.48 11.88 2.71
CA ASP A 96 -13.20 11.18 3.97
C ASP A 96 -14.37 10.25 4.34
N GLU A 97 -14.07 8.97 4.46
CA GLU A 97 -15.01 7.94 4.89
C GLU A 97 -14.54 7.28 6.19
N THR A 98 -13.75 7.99 7.00
CA THR A 98 -13.24 7.44 8.27
C THR A 98 -14.34 7.20 9.29
N ASP A 99 -15.50 7.83 9.12
CA ASP A 99 -16.74 7.56 9.86
C ASP A 99 -17.24 6.11 9.72
N LYS A 100 -16.92 5.41 8.62
CA LYS A 100 -17.26 3.99 8.48
C LYS A 100 -16.62 3.10 9.55
N LEU A 101 -15.55 3.58 10.20
CA LEU A 101 -14.86 2.87 11.27
C LEU A 101 -15.54 3.04 12.65
N THR A 102 -16.43 4.01 12.81
CA THR A 102 -17.10 4.28 14.09
C THR A 102 -18.46 3.57 14.23
N ILE A 103 -18.95 2.96 13.15
CA ILE A 103 -20.08 2.03 13.21
C ILE A 103 -19.59 0.69 13.76
N SER A 104 -19.68 0.54 15.09
CA SER A 104 -19.82 -0.78 15.72
C SER A 104 -21.32 -1.11 15.76
N PRO A 105 -21.77 -2.28 15.28
CA PRO A 105 -23.11 -2.76 15.59
C PRO A 105 -23.27 -3.03 17.09
#